data_AF-A0A7X9ALX3-F1
#
_entry.id   AF-A0A7X9ALX3-F1
#
_cell.length_a   1.000
_cell.length_b   1.000
_cell.length_c   1.000
_cell.angle_alpha   90.00
_cell.angle_beta   90.00
_cell.angle_gamma   90.00
#
_symmetry.space_group_name_H-M   'P 1'
#
loop_
_entity.id
_entity.type
_entity.pdbx_description
1 polymer ?
#
loop_
_entity_poly.entity_id
_entity_poly.type
_entity_poly.pdbx_seq_one_letter_code
_entity_poly.pdbx_strand_id
1 'polypeptide(L)'
;MDTTYARYLLLVALVAAGTVMLGALLFASVRGRRNRKRSVGNAEENREDKKPESIVDIGNVSAFFDRQRNAVLIPYVPDLFGSGKATADIIWLDMPYSSSELGQAVKSAMASCVNGKPAATAALMKLLRAVSWKEFTKGRLSISVYCKDRRNIMLNSTVRTSEGAYIYITKDPEICLPTDTGNAELGGAILELLKKCR
;
A
#
# COMPACT_ATOMS: atom_id res chain seq x y z
N MET A 1 -64.25 -9.72 19.17
CA MET A 1 -62.85 -9.24 19.25
C MET A 1 -62.01 -10.26 18.50
N ASP A 2 -61.62 -9.93 17.27
CA ASP A 2 -61.17 -10.93 16.29
C ASP A 2 -59.79 -11.50 16.60
N THR A 3 -59.75 -12.82 16.73
CA THR A 3 -58.54 -13.63 16.98
C THR A 3 -57.46 -13.43 15.92
N THR A 4 -57.84 -13.00 14.72
CA THR A 4 -56.94 -12.66 13.60
C THR A 4 -56.12 -11.40 13.89
N TYR A 5 -56.73 -10.38 14.51
CA TYR A 5 -56.04 -9.13 14.84
C TYR A 5 -55.04 -9.34 16.00
N ALA A 6 -55.40 -10.17 16.98
CA ALA A 6 -54.51 -10.57 18.06
C ALA A 6 -53.27 -11.34 17.56
N ARG A 7 -53.44 -12.24 16.57
CA ARG A 7 -52.33 -12.96 15.94
C ARG A 7 -51.41 -12.03 15.14
N TYR A 8 -51.98 -11.05 14.43
CA TYR A 8 -51.20 -10.07 13.69
C TYR A 8 -50.36 -9.18 14.62
N LEU A 9 -50.95 -8.68 15.72
CA LEU A 9 -50.21 -7.91 16.72
C LEU A 9 -49.09 -8.72 17.38
N LEU A 10 -49.31 -10.02 17.61
CA LEU A 10 -48.28 -10.90 18.18
C LEU A 10 -47.12 -11.15 17.21
N LEU A 11 -47.40 -11.31 15.90
CA LEU A 11 -46.36 -11.40 14.87
C LEU A 11 -45.57 -10.10 14.74
N VAL A 12 -46.24 -8.95 14.74
CA VAL A 12 -45.57 -7.64 14.70
C VAL A 12 -44.69 -7.44 15.93
N ALA A 13 -45.16 -7.83 17.12
CA ALA A 13 -44.38 -7.76 18.35
C ALA A 13 -43.14 -8.66 18.30
N LEU A 14 -43.25 -9.89 17.76
CA LEU A 14 -42.12 -10.81 17.62
C LEU A 14 -41.07 -10.29 16.61
N VAL A 15 -41.50 -9.72 15.49
CA VAL A 15 -40.59 -9.13 14.49
C VAL A 15 -39.89 -7.88 15.05
N ALA A 16 -40.61 -7.04 15.80
CA ALA A 16 -40.04 -5.89 16.49
C ALA A 16 -39.01 -6.31 17.56
N ALA A 17 -39.33 -7.33 18.37
CA ALA A 17 -38.39 -7.86 19.37
C ALA A 17 -37.13 -8.46 18.74
N GLY A 18 -37.27 -9.18 17.62
CA GLY A 18 -36.15 -9.78 16.89
C GLY A 18 -35.20 -8.73 16.29
N THR A 19 -35.75 -7.66 15.71
CA THR A 19 -34.94 -6.56 15.14
C THR A 19 -34.20 -5.75 16.20
N VAL A 20 -34.80 -5.52 17.36
CA VAL A 20 -34.15 -4.85 18.50
C VAL A 20 -33.01 -5.69 19.08
N MET A 21 -33.20 -7.01 19.24
CA MET A 21 -32.15 -7.93 19.70
C MET A 21 -30.95 -7.97 18.74
N LEU A 22 -31.20 -8.03 17.42
CA LEU A 22 -30.13 -8.04 16.42
C LEU A 22 -29.36 -6.71 16.40
N GLY A 23 -30.07 -5.59 16.52
CA GLY A 23 -29.47 -4.25 16.64
C GLY A 23 -28.59 -4.11 17.89
N ALA A 24 -29.06 -4.62 19.04
CA ALA A 24 -28.29 -4.60 20.29
C ALA A 24 -27.02 -5.46 20.22
N LEU A 25 -27.10 -6.66 19.63
CA LEU A 25 -25.94 -7.54 19.43
C LEU A 25 -24.89 -6.92 18.49
N LEU A 26 -25.34 -6.31 17.38
CA LEU A 26 -24.44 -5.60 16.47
C LEU A 26 -23.79 -4.40 17.16
N PHE A 27 -24.55 -3.62 17.94
CA PHE A 27 -24.02 -2.49 18.69
C PHE A 27 -23.00 -2.91 19.77
N ALA A 28 -23.26 -4.01 20.49
CA ALA A 28 -22.33 -4.57 21.46
C ALA A 28 -21.02 -5.06 20.82
N SER A 29 -21.09 -5.69 19.64
CA SER A 29 -19.90 -6.15 18.90
C SER A 29 -19.02 -5.00 18.39
N VAL A 30 -19.65 -3.90 17.92
CA VAL A 30 -18.94 -2.68 17.50
C VAL A 30 -18.32 -1.96 18.70
N ARG A 31 -19.02 -1.90 19.83
CA ARG A 31 -18.51 -1.28 21.07
C ARG A 31 -17.38 -2.11 21.70
N GLY A 32 -17.44 -3.44 21.65
CA GLY A 32 -16.35 -4.35 22.07
C GLY A 32 -15.07 -4.15 21.25
N ARG A 33 -15.19 -3.95 19.92
CA ARG A 33 -14.06 -3.57 19.05
C ARG A 33 -13.49 -2.19 19.38
N ARG A 34 -14.33 -1.24 19.83
CA ARG A 34 -13.91 0.12 20.17
C ARG A 34 -13.25 0.22 21.55
N ASN A 35 -13.66 -0.61 22.52
CA ASN A 35 -13.06 -0.67 23.85
C ASN A 35 -11.70 -1.40 23.88
N ARG A 36 -11.46 -2.36 22.97
CA ARG A 36 -10.13 -2.99 22.83
C ARG A 36 -9.05 -2.02 22.29
N LYS A 37 -9.45 -0.84 21.78
CA LYS A 37 -8.55 0.24 21.33
C LYS A 37 -8.23 1.30 22.40
N ARG A 38 -8.75 1.19 23.63
CA ARG A 38 -8.64 2.27 24.64
C ARG A 38 -8.08 1.86 26.01
N SER A 39 -7.63 0.62 26.17
CA SER A 39 -7.03 0.16 27.44
C SER A 39 -5.72 -0.58 27.17
N VAL A 40 -4.63 0.16 26.91
CA VAL A 40 -3.30 -0.07 27.50
C VAL A 40 -2.48 1.23 27.38
N GLY A 41 -2.17 1.83 28.53
CA GLY A 41 -1.15 2.85 28.77
C GLY A 41 -1.09 3.00 30.29
N ASN A 42 0.03 3.02 31.01
CA ASN A 42 1.46 3.04 30.70
C ASN A 42 2.18 2.31 31.85
N ALA A 43 3.32 1.65 31.59
CA ALA A 43 4.56 1.73 32.39
C ALA A 43 5.62 0.76 31.83
N GLU A 44 6.87 1.24 31.84
CA GLU A 44 8.16 0.52 31.70
C GLU A 44 8.65 0.14 30.29
N GLU A 45 9.48 1.04 29.77
CA GLU A 45 10.82 0.80 29.21
C GLU A 45 11.23 -0.69 29.02
N ASN A 46 11.15 -1.20 27.79
CA ASN A 46 12.28 -1.75 27.03
C ASN A 46 11.81 -2.60 25.84
N ARG A 47 12.55 -2.42 24.73
CA ARG A 47 12.47 -3.13 23.44
C ARG A 47 11.26 -2.73 22.61
N GLU A 48 11.51 -1.83 21.66
CA GLU A 48 10.94 -2.04 20.33
C GLU A 48 11.18 -3.50 20.00
N ASP A 49 10.11 -4.31 20.01
CA ASP A 49 10.08 -5.52 19.23
C ASP A 49 10.32 -5.05 17.79
N LYS A 50 11.59 -5.00 17.39
CA LYS A 50 12.01 -4.98 16.00
C LYS A 50 11.38 -6.23 15.42
N LYS A 51 10.16 -6.10 14.92
CA LYS A 51 9.56 -7.04 14.00
C LYS A 51 10.69 -7.29 12.98
N PRO A 52 11.20 -8.51 12.86
CA PRO A 52 12.40 -8.76 12.06
C PRO A 52 12.19 -8.08 10.72
N GLU A 53 13.11 -7.19 10.35
CA GLU A 53 13.00 -6.46 9.11
C GLU A 53 12.78 -7.49 8.01
N SER A 54 11.60 -7.46 7.40
CA SER A 54 11.16 -8.59 6.59
C SER A 54 12.11 -8.74 5.41
N ILE A 55 12.70 -9.93 5.28
CA ILE A 55 13.51 -10.31 4.13
C ILE A 55 12.66 -10.10 2.88
N VAL A 56 13.21 -9.36 1.92
CA VAL A 56 12.55 -9.11 0.63
C VAL A 56 12.87 -10.26 -0.31
N ASP A 57 11.86 -11.06 -0.63
CA ASP A 57 12.04 -12.23 -1.51
C ASP A 57 11.91 -11.90 -2.99
N ILE A 58 10.84 -11.15 -3.32
CA ILE A 58 10.49 -10.74 -4.68
C ILE A 58 9.70 -9.44 -4.60
N GLY A 59 9.80 -8.63 -5.65
CA GLY A 59 8.93 -7.48 -5.85
C GLY A 59 9.42 -6.59 -6.98
N ASN A 60 8.51 -5.84 -7.57
CA ASN A 60 8.83 -4.80 -8.54
C ASN A 60 7.95 -3.60 -8.23
N VAL A 61 8.56 -2.47 -7.88
CA VAL A 61 7.86 -1.27 -7.42
C VAL A 61 8.46 -0.07 -8.14
N SER A 62 7.58 0.78 -8.70
CA SER A 62 7.97 2.13 -9.08
C SER A 62 7.57 3.10 -7.99
N ALA A 63 8.54 3.82 -7.45
CA ALA A 63 8.34 4.88 -6.47
C ALA A 63 8.32 6.23 -7.19
N PHE A 64 7.14 6.85 -7.28
CA PHE A 64 6.96 8.17 -7.89
C PHE A 64 6.99 9.26 -6.84
N PHE A 65 7.69 10.34 -7.12
CA PHE A 65 7.81 11.49 -6.22
C PHE A 65 7.31 12.74 -6.91
N ASP A 66 6.39 13.46 -6.27
CA ASP A 66 5.96 14.77 -6.76
C ASP A 66 6.95 15.89 -6.38
N ARG A 67 6.62 17.13 -6.74
CA ARG A 67 7.46 18.31 -6.46
C ARG A 67 7.60 18.60 -4.97
N GLN A 68 6.61 18.21 -4.18
CA GLN A 68 6.57 18.32 -2.73
C GLN A 68 7.23 17.12 -2.04
N ARG A 69 7.77 16.16 -2.81
CA ARG A 69 8.37 14.90 -2.35
C ARG A 69 7.38 13.93 -1.72
N ASN A 70 6.07 14.10 -1.91
CA ASN A 70 5.13 13.02 -1.57
C ASN A 70 5.40 11.83 -2.50
N ALA A 71 5.38 10.63 -1.94
CA ALA A 71 5.67 9.40 -2.67
C ALA A 71 4.39 8.62 -2.98
N VAL A 72 4.36 8.04 -4.17
CA VAL A 72 3.35 7.07 -4.60
C VAL A 72 4.08 5.81 -5.02
N LEU A 73 3.90 4.74 -4.27
CA LEU A 73 4.52 3.45 -4.53
C LEU A 73 3.53 2.58 -5.27
N ILE A 74 3.89 2.20 -6.50
CA ILE A 74 3.04 1.36 -7.35
C ILE A 74 3.75 0.01 -7.53
N PRO A 75 3.21 -1.09 -6.96
CA PRO A 75 3.69 -2.43 -7.24
C PRO A 75 3.34 -2.86 -8.66
N TYR A 76 4.20 -3.67 -9.26
CA TYR A 76 4.04 -4.25 -10.59
C TYR A 76 4.19 -5.77 -10.52
N VAL A 77 3.28 -6.46 -11.22
CA VAL A 77 3.31 -7.92 -11.38
C VAL A 77 3.30 -8.27 -12.87
N PRO A 78 3.90 -9.39 -13.29
CA PRO A 78 3.79 -9.83 -14.67
C PRO A 78 2.33 -10.16 -15.01
N ASP A 79 1.89 -9.76 -16.20
CA ASP A 79 0.66 -10.28 -16.80
C ASP A 79 0.87 -11.69 -17.39
N LEU A 80 -0.17 -12.22 -18.03
CA LEU A 80 -0.13 -13.54 -18.68
C LEU A 80 0.95 -13.66 -19.76
N PHE A 81 1.45 -12.54 -20.28
CA PHE A 81 2.49 -12.47 -21.31
C PHE A 81 3.86 -12.07 -20.73
N GLY A 82 3.98 -11.99 -19.40
CA GLY A 82 5.22 -11.62 -18.71
C GLY A 82 5.52 -10.12 -18.69
N SER A 83 4.61 -9.27 -19.21
CA SER A 83 4.78 -7.82 -19.17
C SER A 83 4.39 -7.26 -17.80
N GLY A 84 5.23 -6.40 -17.22
CA GLY A 84 4.92 -5.77 -15.93
C GLY A 84 3.67 -4.88 -16.02
N LYS A 85 2.69 -5.13 -15.15
CA LYS A 85 1.46 -4.33 -15.00
C LYS A 85 1.30 -3.87 -13.56
N ALA A 86 0.90 -2.62 -13.40
CA ALA A 86 0.63 -2.03 -12.09
C ALA A 86 -0.51 -2.77 -11.36
N THR A 87 -0.39 -2.91 -10.05
CA THR A 87 -1.45 -3.43 -9.17
C THR A 87 -2.31 -2.30 -8.61
N ALA A 88 -3.37 -2.66 -7.89
CA ALA A 88 -4.22 -1.72 -7.17
C ALA A 88 -3.71 -1.40 -5.75
N ASP A 89 -2.69 -2.11 -5.26
CA ASP A 89 -2.13 -2.01 -3.91
C ASP A 89 -1.17 -0.82 -3.78
N ILE A 90 -1.64 0.37 -4.19
CA ILE A 90 -0.88 1.60 -4.20
C ILE A 90 -0.72 2.13 -2.78
N ILE A 91 0.51 2.49 -2.41
CA ILE A 91 0.81 3.13 -1.13
C ILE A 91 1.13 4.60 -1.38
N TRP A 92 0.43 5.48 -0.66
CA TRP A 92 0.69 6.92 -0.65
C TRP A 92 1.44 7.27 0.63
N LEU A 93 2.47 8.11 0.51
CA LEU A 93 3.26 8.60 1.63
C LEU A 93 3.45 10.11 1.47
N ASP A 94 2.74 10.87 2.29
CA ASP A 94 2.79 12.33 2.28
C ASP A 94 3.95 12.82 3.15
N MET A 95 4.62 13.90 2.74
CA MET A 95 5.65 14.53 3.56
C MET A 95 5.04 15.21 4.79
N PRO A 96 5.73 15.22 5.94
CA PRO A 96 7.08 14.67 6.16
C PRO A 96 7.06 13.16 6.46
N TYR A 97 7.98 12.42 5.85
CA TYR A 97 8.30 11.04 6.22
C TYR A 97 9.81 10.87 6.39
N SER A 98 10.19 9.93 7.24
CA SER A 98 11.57 9.50 7.45
C SER A 98 12.01 8.49 6.39
N SER A 99 13.33 8.32 6.24
CA SER A 99 13.89 7.24 5.40
C SER A 99 13.40 5.86 5.84
N SER A 100 13.21 5.64 7.15
CA SER A 100 12.70 4.37 7.67
C SER A 100 11.27 4.10 7.20
N GLU A 101 10.39 5.10 7.26
CA GLU A 101 9.00 4.98 6.78
C GLU A 101 8.94 4.73 5.28
N LEU A 102 9.77 5.42 4.49
CA LEU A 102 9.85 5.17 3.05
C LEU A 102 10.33 3.74 2.75
N GLY A 103 11.39 3.27 3.41
CA GLY A 103 11.89 1.91 3.21
C GLY A 103 10.87 0.85 3.62
N GLN A 104 10.18 1.05 4.74
CA GLN A 104 9.10 0.17 5.18
C GLN A 104 7.93 0.14 4.18
N ALA A 105 7.54 1.30 3.65
CA ALA A 105 6.49 1.40 2.65
C ALA A 105 6.88 0.67 1.35
N VAL A 106 8.14 0.80 0.92
CA VAL A 106 8.67 0.07 -0.25
C VAL A 106 8.66 -1.44 -0.02
N LYS A 107 9.15 -1.93 1.12
CA LYS A 107 9.07 -3.36 1.44
C LYS A 107 7.63 -3.88 1.49
N SER A 108 6.71 -3.06 2.01
CA SER A 108 5.28 -3.40 2.03
C SER A 108 4.69 -3.49 0.62
N ALA A 109 5.04 -2.54 -0.27
CA ALA A 109 4.68 -2.57 -1.68
C ALA A 109 5.28 -3.79 -2.40
N MET A 110 6.55 -4.13 -2.14
CA MET A 110 7.19 -5.32 -2.69
C MET A 110 6.48 -6.61 -2.23
N ALA A 111 6.17 -6.71 -0.94
CA ALA A 111 5.43 -7.85 -0.39
C ALA A 111 4.05 -8.03 -1.05
N SER A 112 3.36 -6.95 -1.43
CA SER A 112 2.09 -7.03 -2.15
C SER A 112 2.21 -7.65 -3.55
N CYS A 113 3.41 -7.70 -4.15
CA CYS A 113 3.63 -8.30 -5.46
C CYS A 113 3.43 -9.82 -5.47
N VAL A 114 3.64 -10.53 -4.35
CA VAL A 114 3.62 -12.01 -4.29
C VAL A 114 2.29 -12.59 -4.76
N ASN A 115 1.18 -11.97 -4.37
CA ASN A 115 -0.17 -12.38 -4.76
C ASN A 115 -0.93 -11.25 -5.48
N GLY A 116 -0.19 -10.24 -5.95
CA GLY A 116 -0.75 -9.08 -6.62
C GLY A 116 -1.38 -9.46 -7.96
N LYS A 117 -2.39 -8.71 -8.36
CA LYS A 117 -3.04 -8.87 -9.68
C LYS A 117 -2.95 -7.56 -10.46
N PRO A 118 -2.79 -7.63 -11.80
CA PRO A 118 -2.87 -6.44 -12.64
C PRO A 118 -4.17 -5.68 -12.39
N ALA A 119 -4.07 -4.37 -12.18
CA ALA A 119 -5.22 -3.49 -12.11
C ALA A 119 -5.73 -3.15 -13.52
N ALA A 120 -7.05 -3.09 -13.68
CA ALA A 120 -7.64 -2.49 -14.86
C ALA A 120 -7.28 -0.99 -14.94
N THR A 121 -6.95 -0.49 -16.13
CA THR A 121 -6.49 0.90 -16.31
C THR A 121 -7.43 1.94 -15.71
N ALA A 122 -8.75 1.80 -15.89
CA ALA A 122 -9.73 2.71 -15.32
C ALA A 122 -9.72 2.71 -13.77
N ALA A 123 -9.58 1.55 -13.16
CA ALA A 123 -9.49 1.42 -11.70
C ALA A 123 -8.19 2.04 -11.18
N LEU A 124 -7.06 1.78 -11.86
CA LEU A 124 -5.77 2.37 -11.53
C LEU A 124 -5.81 3.90 -11.60
N MET A 125 -6.35 4.47 -12.67
CA MET A 125 -6.45 5.93 -12.84
C MET A 125 -7.30 6.58 -11.75
N LYS A 126 -8.41 5.92 -11.35
CA LYS A 126 -9.24 6.37 -10.22
C LYS A 126 -8.46 6.37 -8.90
N LEU A 127 -7.67 5.33 -8.62
CA LEU A 127 -6.83 5.24 -7.42
C LEU A 127 -5.73 6.31 -7.41
N LEU A 128 -5.14 6.58 -8.59
CA LEU A 128 -4.12 7.60 -8.80
C LEU A 128 -4.66 9.03 -8.83
N ARG A 129 -5.99 9.19 -8.83
CA ARG A 129 -6.68 10.49 -8.94
C ARG A 129 -6.23 11.28 -10.17
N ALA A 130 -6.05 10.59 -11.29
CA ALA A 130 -5.62 11.17 -12.55
C ALA A 130 -6.52 10.68 -13.70
N VAL A 131 -6.69 11.49 -14.74
CA VAL A 131 -7.45 11.12 -15.94
C VAL A 131 -6.65 10.18 -16.83
N SER A 132 -5.32 10.34 -16.84
CA SER A 132 -4.42 9.52 -17.65
C SER A 132 -3.07 9.28 -16.99
N TRP A 133 -2.36 8.27 -17.47
CA TRP A 133 -0.98 7.98 -17.03
C TRP A 133 -0.04 9.15 -17.33
N LYS A 134 -0.18 9.78 -18.51
CA LYS A 134 0.64 10.93 -18.92
C LYS A 134 0.45 12.12 -17.98
N GLU A 135 -0.77 12.32 -17.49
CA GLU A 135 -1.10 13.35 -16.49
C GLU A 135 -0.53 12.98 -15.12
N PHE A 136 -0.78 11.76 -14.63
CA PHE A 136 -0.26 11.29 -13.34
C PHE A 136 1.25 11.48 -13.26
N THR A 137 1.98 11.10 -14.30
CA THR A 137 3.45 11.17 -14.31
C THR A 137 4.01 12.57 -14.51
N LYS A 138 3.18 13.57 -14.85
CA LYS A 138 3.65 14.92 -15.17
C LYS A 138 4.32 15.56 -13.96
N GLY A 139 5.59 15.96 -14.14
CA GLY A 139 6.38 16.63 -13.10
C GLY A 139 6.73 15.74 -11.91
N ARG A 140 6.52 14.42 -12.02
CA ARG A 140 6.98 13.44 -11.03
C ARG A 140 8.33 12.86 -11.47
N LEU A 141 9.14 12.47 -10.50
CA LEU A 141 10.34 11.65 -10.70
C LEU A 141 10.01 10.21 -10.35
N SER A 142 10.73 9.24 -10.90
CA SER A 142 10.52 7.83 -10.57
C SER A 142 11.82 7.11 -10.25
N ILE A 143 11.76 6.21 -9.27
CA ILE A 143 12.79 5.21 -8.99
C ILE A 143 12.18 3.83 -9.21
N SER A 144 12.87 2.99 -9.98
CA SER A 144 12.52 1.57 -10.09
C SER A 144 13.23 0.81 -8.97
N VAL A 145 12.50 0.00 -8.22
CA VAL A 145 13.01 -0.87 -7.16
C VAL A 145 12.52 -2.28 -7.44
N TYR A 146 13.44 -3.24 -7.60
CA TYR A 146 13.04 -4.62 -7.83
C TYR A 146 13.95 -5.64 -7.16
N CYS A 147 13.38 -6.77 -6.78
CA CYS A 147 14.09 -7.94 -6.29
C CYS A 147 13.54 -9.17 -7.01
N LYS A 148 14.45 -10.03 -7.48
CA LYS A 148 14.11 -11.28 -8.14
C LYS A 148 14.86 -12.44 -7.50
N ASP A 149 14.11 -13.46 -7.09
CA ASP A 149 14.63 -14.72 -6.55
C ASP A 149 15.57 -14.56 -5.34
N ARG A 150 15.22 -13.73 -4.34
CA ARG A 150 16.04 -13.49 -3.12
C ARG A 150 17.47 -13.03 -3.36
N ARG A 151 17.78 -12.50 -4.55
CA ARG A 151 19.02 -11.78 -4.83
C ARG A 151 18.93 -10.35 -4.29
N ASN A 152 19.86 -9.48 -4.63
CA ASN A 152 19.83 -8.10 -4.13
C ASN A 152 18.57 -7.33 -4.55
N ILE A 153 18.18 -6.37 -3.72
CA ILE A 153 17.26 -5.29 -4.06
C ILE A 153 18.01 -4.34 -4.99
N MET A 154 17.54 -4.23 -6.22
CA MET A 154 18.13 -3.41 -7.29
C MET A 154 17.37 -2.10 -7.41
N LEU A 155 18.10 -0.99 -7.48
CA LEU A 155 17.52 0.34 -7.65
C LEU A 155 18.08 1.02 -8.91
N ASN A 156 17.19 1.66 -9.66
CA ASN A 156 17.54 2.45 -10.84
C ASN A 156 16.84 3.80 -10.82
N SER A 157 17.61 4.86 -11.09
CA SER A 157 17.06 6.15 -11.44
C SER A 157 16.48 6.11 -12.86
N THR A 158 15.50 6.96 -13.10
CA THR A 158 14.77 6.97 -14.37
C THR A 158 14.66 8.39 -14.93
N VAL A 159 14.41 8.45 -16.23
CA VAL A 159 14.05 9.68 -16.94
C VAL A 159 12.67 9.55 -17.56
N ARG A 160 11.85 10.59 -17.42
CA ARG A 160 10.50 10.62 -18.00
C ARG A 160 10.57 10.94 -19.50
N THR A 161 9.88 10.17 -20.33
CA THR A 161 9.75 10.43 -21.77
C THR A 161 8.65 11.46 -22.06
N SER A 162 8.57 11.97 -23.30
CA SER A 162 7.48 12.85 -23.74
C SER A 162 6.10 12.22 -23.53
N GLU A 163 5.99 10.90 -23.63
CA GLU A 163 4.76 10.13 -23.46
C GLU A 163 4.41 9.83 -22.00
N GLY A 164 5.28 10.19 -21.06
CA GLY A 164 5.09 9.91 -19.63
C GLY A 164 5.44 8.48 -19.22
N ALA A 165 6.11 7.73 -20.09
CA ALA A 165 6.82 6.53 -19.68
C ALA A 165 8.12 6.90 -18.95
N TYR A 166 8.70 5.93 -18.26
CA TYR A 166 10.01 6.09 -17.64
C TYR A 166 10.97 5.03 -18.19
N ILE A 167 12.18 5.45 -18.49
CA ILE A 167 13.27 4.58 -18.92
C ILE A 167 14.42 4.71 -17.93
N TYR A 168 15.18 3.63 -17.76
CA TYR A 168 16.35 3.66 -16.88
C TYR A 168 17.43 4.56 -17.48
N ILE A 169 18.11 5.32 -16.61
CA ILE A 169 19.24 6.15 -17.03
C ILE A 169 20.44 5.26 -17.40
N THR A 170 20.63 4.16 -16.68
CA THR A 170 21.66 3.15 -16.93
C THR A 170 21.04 1.78 -17.23
N LYS A 171 21.76 0.92 -17.95
CA LYS A 171 21.31 -0.47 -18.20
C LYS A 171 21.46 -1.34 -16.95
N ASP A 172 22.53 -1.12 -16.19
CA ASP A 172 22.82 -1.87 -14.97
C ASP A 172 22.19 -1.20 -13.74
N PRO A 173 21.82 -1.97 -12.70
CA PRO A 173 21.41 -1.42 -11.40
C PRO A 173 22.45 -0.44 -10.86
N GLU A 174 22.00 0.74 -10.42
CA GLU A 174 22.90 1.75 -9.86
C GLU A 174 23.23 1.49 -8.39
N ILE A 175 22.29 0.88 -7.67
CA ILE A 175 22.47 0.46 -6.28
C ILE A 175 21.94 -0.96 -6.15
N CYS A 176 22.73 -1.82 -5.52
CA CYS A 176 22.40 -3.21 -5.19
C CYS A 176 22.50 -3.37 -3.67
N LEU A 177 21.38 -3.61 -3.00
CA LEU A 177 21.32 -3.80 -1.55
C LEU A 177 20.98 -5.27 -1.20
N PRO A 178 21.53 -5.83 -0.12
CA PRO A 178 21.07 -7.11 0.42
C PRO A 178 19.55 -7.18 0.66
N THR A 179 18.97 -8.39 0.66
CA THR A 179 17.51 -8.59 0.87
C THR A 179 17.05 -8.32 2.30
N ASP A 180 17.98 -8.37 3.24
CA ASP A 180 17.80 -8.10 4.66
C ASP A 180 18.16 -6.65 5.03
N THR A 181 18.56 -5.81 4.06
CA THR A 181 18.86 -4.39 4.27
C THR A 181 17.76 -3.69 5.06
N GLY A 182 18.16 -2.89 6.05
CA GLY A 182 17.22 -2.22 6.93
C GLY A 182 16.39 -1.13 6.26
N ASN A 183 15.25 -0.81 6.87
CA ASN A 183 14.30 0.14 6.29
C ASN A 183 14.91 1.53 6.08
N ALA A 184 15.64 2.03 7.07
CA ALA A 184 16.28 3.34 7.00
C ALA A 184 17.33 3.42 5.88
N GLU A 185 18.10 2.35 5.69
CA GLU A 185 19.11 2.23 4.64
C GLU A 185 18.47 2.17 3.25
N LEU A 186 17.44 1.33 3.07
CA LEU A 186 16.70 1.25 1.81
C LEU A 186 16.07 2.59 1.43
N GLY A 187 15.37 3.24 2.37
CA GLY A 187 14.78 4.56 2.10
C GLY A 187 15.83 5.64 1.85
N GLY A 188 16.95 5.60 2.56
CA GLY A 188 18.09 6.50 2.33
C GLY A 188 18.66 6.36 0.92
N ALA A 189 18.90 5.11 0.48
CA ALA A 189 19.38 4.83 -0.87
C ALA A 189 18.43 5.34 -1.96
N ILE A 190 17.11 5.18 -1.77
CA ILE A 190 16.10 5.71 -2.70
C ILE A 190 16.18 7.25 -2.78
N LEU A 191 16.25 7.93 -1.63
CA LEU A 191 16.31 9.40 -1.58
C LEU A 191 17.61 9.95 -2.18
N GLU A 192 18.74 9.25 -1.99
CA GLU A 192 20.00 9.60 -2.66
C GLU A 192 19.90 9.42 -4.17
N LEU A 193 19.34 8.29 -4.62
CA LEU A 193 19.18 7.99 -6.04
C LEU A 193 18.21 8.95 -6.74
N LEU A 194 17.17 9.41 -6.02
CA LEU A 194 16.18 10.37 -6.51
C LEU A 194 16.79 11.70 -6.97
N LYS A 195 17.95 12.09 -6.43
CA LYS A 195 18.69 13.29 -6.85
C LYS A 195 19.23 13.19 -8.29
N LYS A 196 19.36 11.97 -8.81
CA LYS A 196 19.86 11.69 -10.17
C LYS A 196 18.78 11.64 -11.24
N CYS A 197 17.51 11.49 -10.86
CA CYS A 197 16.40 11.44 -11.81
C CYS A 197 16.27 12.74 -12.63
N ARG A 198 15.65 12.62 -13.80
CA ARG A 198 15.47 13.70 -14.78
C ARG A 198 14.06 13.73 -15.35
#